data_AF-A0A397FJD7-F1
#
_entry.id   AF-A0A397FJD7-F1
#
_cell.length_a   1.000
_cell.length_b   1.000
_cell.length_c   1.000
_cell.angle_alpha   90.00
_cell.angle_beta   90.00
_cell.angle_gamma   90.00
#
_symmetry.space_group_name_H-M   'P 1'
#
loop_
_entity.id
_entity.type
_entity.pdbx_description
1 polymer ?
#
loop_
_entity_poly.entity_id
_entity_poly.type
_entity_poly.pdbx_seq_one_letter_code
_entity_poly.pdbx_strand_id
1 'polypeptide(L)'
;MCRPTLGGQGAKCIIPFKHDLLTFMKDVRRDEHILTSMHMINFMKSLLRLCQSFAARHRFSQRVPCYTKLPELDMVLIRNDFAAAFWNKYNDHNLRDIINADQTADYYDMPPGKIWAEVGKSSKVDVTQKHSDRLTAMLSCRADGTLPVCYVLIILV
;
A
#
# COMPACT_ATOMS: atom_id res chain seq x y z
N MET A 1 22.03 -5.08 -36.72
CA MET A 1 20.92 -4.50 -37.51
C MET A 1 19.60 -5.05 -36.95
N CYS A 2 18.71 -4.19 -36.45
CA CYS A 2 17.37 -4.60 -36.01
C CYS A 2 16.44 -4.74 -37.23
N ARG A 3 15.78 -5.89 -37.39
CA ARG A 3 14.79 -6.10 -38.46
C ARG A 3 13.54 -5.25 -38.21
N PRO A 4 13.02 -4.52 -39.21
CA PRO A 4 11.70 -3.90 -39.11
C PRO A 4 10.62 -4.99 -39.08
N THR A 5 9.66 -4.87 -38.16
CA THR A 5 8.47 -5.72 -38.11
C THR A 5 7.32 -5.06 -38.88
N LEU A 6 6.54 -5.87 -39.60
CA LEU A 6 5.34 -5.41 -40.31
C LEU A 6 4.26 -5.07 -39.28
N GLY A 7 3.75 -3.84 -39.33
CA GLY A 7 2.70 -3.36 -38.42
C GLY A 7 1.43 -4.19 -38.58
N GLY A 8 1.05 -4.92 -37.53
CA GLY A 8 -0.22 -5.63 -37.48
C GLY A 8 -1.40 -4.66 -37.52
N GLN A 9 -2.49 -5.06 -38.19
CA GLN A 9 -3.74 -4.31 -38.19
C GLN A 9 -4.27 -4.26 -36.75
N GLY A 10 -4.16 -3.08 -36.13
CA GLY A 10 -4.32 -2.89 -34.69
C GLY A 10 -5.76 -3.10 -34.24
N ALA A 11 -5.94 -3.98 -33.25
CA ALA A 11 -7.17 -4.03 -32.45
C ALA A 11 -7.48 -2.63 -31.88
N LYS A 12 -8.77 -2.29 -31.78
CA LYS A 12 -9.19 -1.00 -31.20
C LYS A 12 -8.62 -0.86 -29.79
N CYS A 13 -7.76 0.12 -29.60
CA CYS A 13 -7.16 0.40 -28.29
C CYS A 13 -8.25 0.88 -27.31
N ILE A 14 -8.43 0.14 -26.22
CA ILE A 14 -9.45 0.36 -25.17
C ILE A 14 -8.99 1.45 -24.17
N ILE A 15 -7.72 1.87 -24.24
CA ILE A 15 -7.11 2.78 -23.26
C ILE A 15 -7.58 4.23 -23.51
N PRO A 16 -8.25 4.87 -22.53
CA PRO A 16 -8.80 6.23 -22.71
C PRO A 16 -7.73 7.30 -22.97
N PHE A 17 -6.51 7.12 -22.47
CA PHE A 17 -5.38 8.05 -22.57
C PHE A 17 -4.31 7.59 -23.59
N LYS A 18 -4.70 6.80 -24.59
CA LYS A 18 -3.76 6.24 -25.59
C LYS A 18 -2.90 7.30 -26.29
N HIS A 19 -3.47 8.48 -26.54
CA HIS A 19 -2.79 9.55 -27.26
C HIS A 19 -1.66 10.13 -26.41
N ASP A 20 -1.92 10.42 -25.14
CA ASP A 20 -0.92 10.96 -24.21
C ASP A 20 0.21 9.97 -23.98
N LEU A 21 -0.11 8.68 -23.83
CA LEU A 21 0.88 7.63 -23.67
C LEU A 21 1.78 7.49 -24.91
N LEU A 22 1.19 7.50 -26.10
CA LEU A 22 1.95 7.42 -27.36
C LEU A 22 2.84 8.64 -27.59
N THR A 23 2.38 9.84 -27.21
CA THR A 23 3.18 11.07 -27.26
C THR A 23 4.37 10.96 -26.32
N PHE A 24 4.14 10.59 -25.06
CA PHE A 24 5.22 10.36 -24.09
C PHE A 24 6.27 9.35 -24.60
N MET A 25 5.82 8.20 -25.13
CA MET A 25 6.74 7.19 -25.68
C MET A 25 7.58 7.72 -26.86
N LYS A 26 6.98 8.56 -27.71
CA LYS A 26 7.66 9.18 -28.85
C LYS A 26 8.66 10.22 -28.39
N ASP A 27 8.35 10.98 -27.35
CA ASP A 27 9.23 12.01 -26.79
C ASP A 27 10.44 11.38 -26.10
N VAL A 28 10.23 10.34 -25.27
CA VAL A 28 11.34 9.60 -24.65
C VAL A 28 12.31 9.03 -25.72
N ARG A 29 11.78 8.55 -26.84
CA ARG A 29 12.61 8.08 -27.96
C ARG A 29 13.23 9.21 -28.78
N ARG A 30 12.65 10.40 -28.78
CA ARG A 30 13.17 11.58 -29.46
C ARG A 30 14.40 12.12 -28.74
N ASP A 31 14.41 12.04 -27.42
CA ASP A 31 15.53 12.46 -26.55
C ASP A 31 16.65 11.41 -26.47
N GLU A 32 16.78 10.54 -27.48
CA GLU A 32 17.76 9.43 -27.59
C GLU A 32 17.79 8.43 -26.42
N HIS A 33 16.81 8.47 -25.53
CA HIS A 33 16.71 7.49 -24.45
C HIS A 33 16.11 6.17 -24.93
N ILE A 34 16.65 5.06 -24.43
CA ILE A 34 16.04 3.75 -24.61
C ILE A 34 14.70 3.77 -23.87
N LEU A 35 13.61 3.61 -24.61
CA LEU A 35 12.28 3.44 -24.02
C LEU A 35 12.22 2.10 -23.29
N THR A 36 12.40 2.15 -21.98
CA THR A 36 12.30 0.98 -21.10
C THR A 36 10.93 0.90 -20.41
N SER A 37 10.62 -0.29 -19.88
CA SER A 37 9.43 -0.50 -19.03
C SER A 37 9.39 0.46 -17.83
N MET A 38 10.55 0.92 -17.34
CA MET A 38 10.63 1.90 -16.25
C MET A 38 9.98 3.25 -16.61
N HIS A 39 10.16 3.73 -17.83
CA HIS A 39 9.54 4.97 -18.30
C HIS A 39 8.02 4.84 -18.33
N MET A 40 7.52 3.69 -18.80
CA MET A 40 6.09 3.38 -18.82
C MET A 40 5.51 3.33 -17.41
N ILE A 41 6.21 2.68 -16.46
CA ILE A 41 5.81 2.63 -15.05
C ILE A 41 5.77 4.04 -14.44
N ASN A 42 6.76 4.89 -14.73
CA ASN A 42 6.80 6.26 -14.21
C ASN A 42 5.67 7.13 -14.78
N PHE A 43 5.32 6.96 -16.06
CA PHE A 43 4.16 7.61 -16.66
C PHE A 43 2.86 7.18 -15.96
N MET A 44 2.67 5.87 -15.75
CA MET A 44 1.49 5.35 -15.05
C MET A 44 1.41 5.83 -13.60
N LYS A 45 2.53 5.90 -12.88
CA LYS A 45 2.60 6.46 -11.52
C LYS A 45 2.19 7.93 -11.49
N SER A 46 2.60 8.71 -12.49
CA SER A 46 2.26 10.13 -12.61
C SER A 46 0.75 10.31 -12.86
N LEU A 47 0.17 9.50 -13.74
CA LEU A 47 -1.27 9.47 -13.99
C LEU A 47 -2.05 9.09 -12.72
N LEU A 48 -1.59 8.08 -11.98
CA LEU A 48 -2.20 7.67 -10.72
C LEU A 48 -2.23 8.81 -9.69
N ARG A 49 -1.14 9.58 -9.56
CA ARG A 49 -1.09 10.75 -8.67
C ARG A 49 -2.08 11.83 -9.09
N LEU A 50 -2.27 12.05 -10.39
CA LEU A 50 -3.27 12.98 -10.90
C LEU A 50 -4.69 12.54 -10.53
N CYS A 51 -5.00 11.25 -10.72
CA CYS A 51 -6.28 10.67 -10.31
C CYS A 51 -6.53 10.78 -8.80
N GLN A 52 -5.51 10.52 -7.97
CA GLN A 52 -5.60 10.68 -6.51
C GLN A 52 -5.87 12.13 -6.12
N SER A 53 -5.20 13.09 -6.77
CA SER A 53 -5.39 14.53 -6.53
C SER A 53 -6.78 15.00 -6.95
N PHE A 54 -7.27 14.50 -8.08
CA PHE A 54 -8.64 14.74 -8.55
C PHE A 54 -9.67 14.19 -7.55
N ALA A 55 -9.52 12.94 -7.13
CA ALA A 55 -10.37 12.32 -6.14
C ALA A 55 -10.40 13.13 -4.83
N ALA A 56 -9.23 13.54 -4.32
CA ALA A 56 -9.13 14.37 -3.12
C ALA A 56 -9.87 15.71 -3.27
N ARG A 57 -9.75 16.38 -4.42
CA ARG A 57 -10.47 17.64 -4.72
C ARG A 57 -12.00 17.44 -4.69
N HIS A 58 -12.47 16.29 -5.15
CA HIS A 58 -13.89 15.93 -5.13
C HIS A 58 -14.34 15.26 -3.83
N ARG A 59 -13.54 15.34 -2.76
CA ARG A 59 -13.85 14.74 -1.45
C ARG A 59 -14.04 13.23 -1.50
N PHE A 60 -13.30 12.56 -2.37
CA PHE A 60 -13.10 11.12 -2.32
C PHE A 60 -11.77 10.85 -1.62
N SER A 61 -11.80 9.97 -0.62
CA SER A 61 -10.62 9.60 0.15
C SER A 61 -10.47 8.09 0.14
N GLN A 62 -9.23 7.65 0.08
CA GLN A 62 -8.87 6.25 0.15
C GLN A 62 -9.03 5.77 1.60
N ARG A 63 -9.95 4.85 1.86
CA ARG A 63 -10.19 4.33 3.22
C ARG A 63 -10.02 2.82 3.28
N VAL A 64 -9.40 2.35 4.36
CA VAL A 64 -9.39 0.93 4.72
C VAL A 64 -10.64 0.67 5.55
N PRO A 65 -11.48 -0.32 5.20
CA PRO A 65 -12.61 -0.72 6.04
C PRO A 65 -12.11 -1.21 7.40
N CYS A 66 -12.32 -0.42 8.45
CA CYS A 66 -12.09 -0.85 9.81
C CYS A 66 -13.37 -1.46 10.36
N TYR A 67 -13.34 -2.75 10.69
CA TYR A 67 -14.40 -3.38 11.46
C TYR A 67 -14.21 -2.96 12.92
N THR A 68 -15.24 -2.31 13.49
CA THR A 68 -15.32 -1.74 14.85
C THR A 68 -14.42 -0.53 15.16
N LYS A 69 -15.05 0.58 15.58
CA LYS A 69 -14.37 1.74 16.17
C LYS A 69 -14.79 1.81 17.63
N LEU A 70 -13.89 1.46 18.54
CA LEU A 70 -14.03 1.88 19.94
C LEU A 70 -13.91 3.42 20.00
N PRO A 71 -14.67 4.10 20.86
CA PRO A 71 -14.46 5.52 21.13
C PRO A 71 -13.01 5.78 21.55
N GLU A 72 -12.45 6.92 21.12
CA GLU A 72 -11.05 7.29 21.40
C GLU A 72 -10.73 7.29 22.90
N LEU A 73 -11.67 7.77 23.72
CA LEU A 73 -11.54 7.80 25.18
C LEU A 73 -11.35 6.39 25.76
N ASP A 74 -12.14 5.42 25.29
CA ASP A 74 -12.07 4.04 25.75
C ASP A 74 -10.75 3.39 25.33
N MET A 75 -10.24 3.69 24.14
CA MET A 75 -8.92 3.21 23.70
C MET A 75 -7.78 3.74 24.57
N VAL A 76 -7.83 5.02 24.94
CA VAL A 76 -6.81 5.63 25.80
C VAL A 76 -6.85 5.05 27.20
N LEU A 77 -8.04 4.85 27.76
CA LEU A 77 -8.22 4.20 29.06
C LEU A 77 -7.65 2.79 29.06
N ILE A 78 -8.06 1.94 28.10
CA ILE A 78 -7.56 0.57 27.97
C ILE A 78 -6.03 0.54 27.83
N ARG A 79 -5.46 1.44 27.02
CA ARG A 79 -4.01 1.53 26.84
C ARG A 79 -3.30 1.87 28.14
N ASN A 80 -3.80 2.87 28.88
CA ASN A 80 -3.17 3.34 30.10
C ASN A 80 -3.29 2.32 31.23
N ASP A 81 -4.45 1.68 31.38
CA ASP A 81 -4.69 0.62 32.37
C ASP A 81 -3.79 -0.59 32.10
N PHE A 82 -3.69 -0.99 30.83
CA PHE A 82 -2.76 -2.05 30.42
C PHE A 82 -1.31 -1.68 30.73
N ALA A 83 -0.88 -0.47 30.37
CA ALA A 83 0.49 0.00 30.61
C ALA A 83 0.81 0.03 32.12
N ALA A 84 -0.11 0.52 32.96
CA ALA A 84 0.06 0.53 34.40
C ALA A 84 0.18 -0.89 34.97
N ALA A 85 -0.71 -1.80 34.57
CA ALA A 85 -0.65 -3.20 35.02
C ALA A 85 0.62 -3.92 34.54
N PHE A 86 1.04 -3.67 33.30
CA PHE A 86 2.26 -4.24 32.72
C PHE A 86 3.50 -3.79 33.48
N TRP A 87 3.68 -2.48 33.65
CA TRP A 87 4.86 -1.96 34.34
C TRP A 87 4.87 -2.29 35.82
N ASN A 88 3.72 -2.29 36.51
CA ASN A 88 3.66 -2.76 37.91
C ASN A 88 4.18 -4.18 38.10
N LYS A 89 3.98 -5.06 37.10
CA LYS A 89 4.40 -6.47 37.18
C LYS A 89 5.83 -6.70 36.71
N TYR A 90 6.29 -5.96 35.71
CA TYR A 90 7.57 -6.21 35.02
C TYR A 90 8.60 -5.09 35.22
N ASN A 91 8.38 -4.16 36.16
CA ASN A 91 9.30 -3.05 36.43
C ASN A 91 10.73 -3.49 36.75
N ASP A 92 10.88 -4.65 37.41
CA ASP A 92 12.18 -5.17 37.84
C ASP A 92 12.94 -5.87 36.70
N HIS A 93 12.31 -6.07 35.54
CA HIS A 93 12.95 -6.72 34.39
C HIS A 93 13.84 -5.74 33.62
N ASN A 94 14.96 -6.22 33.09
CA ASN A 94 15.80 -5.39 32.25
C ASN A 94 15.09 -5.10 30.91
N LEU A 95 15.18 -3.86 30.42
CA LEU A 95 14.60 -3.47 29.12
C LEU A 95 15.13 -4.33 27.95
N ARG A 96 16.31 -4.94 28.09
CA ARG A 96 16.88 -5.89 27.13
C ARG A 96 16.10 -7.18 26.99
N ASP A 97 15.37 -7.56 28.03
CA ASP A 97 14.61 -8.81 28.10
C ASP A 97 13.16 -8.61 27.59
N ILE A 98 12.77 -7.36 27.32
CA ILE A 98 11.46 -7.01 26.78
C ILE A 98 11.58 -6.87 25.27
N ILE A 99 10.91 -7.78 24.55
CA ILE A 99 10.84 -7.80 23.08
C ILE A 99 9.41 -7.48 22.67
N ASN A 100 9.23 -6.37 21.97
CA ASN A 100 7.99 -6.12 21.24
C ASN A 100 8.03 -6.89 19.93
N ALA A 101 6.92 -7.52 19.56
CA ALA A 101 6.78 -8.24 18.30
C ALA A 101 5.46 -7.82 17.64
N ASP A 102 5.53 -7.42 16.38
CA ASP A 102 4.37 -7.04 15.59
C ASP A 102 4.35 -7.79 14.26
N GLN A 103 3.16 -8.06 13.74
CA GLN A 103 2.96 -8.75 12.48
C GLN A 103 2.33 -7.78 11.48
N THR A 104 3.07 -7.46 10.41
CA THR A 104 2.57 -6.63 9.31
C THR A 104 2.36 -7.47 8.05
N ALA A 105 1.28 -7.21 7.32
CA ALA A 105 1.01 -7.86 6.05
C ALA A 105 1.42 -6.94 4.89
N ASP A 106 2.29 -7.43 4.01
CA ASP A 106 2.60 -6.78 2.74
C ASP A 106 1.81 -7.48 1.61
N TYR A 107 0.99 -6.71 0.90
CA TYR A 107 0.08 -7.26 -0.11
C TYR A 107 0.73 -7.19 -1.49
N TYR A 108 0.88 -8.35 -2.16
CA TYR A 108 1.56 -8.46 -3.46
C TYR A 108 0.72 -7.98 -4.64
N ASP A 109 -0.60 -8.20 -4.57
CA ASP A 109 -1.55 -7.74 -5.57
C ASP A 109 -2.85 -7.36 -4.87
N MET A 110 -3.16 -6.07 -4.85
CA MET A 110 -4.32 -5.54 -4.14
C MET A 110 -5.50 -5.41 -5.12
N PRO A 111 -6.55 -6.26 -5.09
CA PRO A 111 -7.90 -5.74 -5.33
C PRO A 111 -8.16 -4.72 -4.21
N PRO A 112 -8.84 -3.60 -4.45
CA PRO A 112 -8.72 -2.44 -3.59
C PRO A 112 -9.20 -2.75 -2.17
N GLY A 113 -8.28 -3.03 -1.24
CA GLY A 113 -8.50 -2.90 0.21
C GLY A 113 -8.77 -1.44 0.64
N LYS A 114 -8.81 -0.58 -0.36
CA LYS A 114 -8.83 0.87 -0.37
C LYS A 114 -9.84 1.28 -1.44
N ILE A 115 -11.11 1.22 -1.07
CA ILE A 115 -12.23 1.61 -1.91
C ILE A 115 -12.45 3.12 -1.81
N TRP A 116 -12.80 3.74 -2.93
CA TRP A 116 -13.21 5.14 -2.94
C TRP A 116 -14.67 5.22 -2.48
N ALA A 117 -14.92 6.00 -1.43
CA ALA A 117 -16.26 6.30 -0.96
C ALA A 117 -16.41 7.81 -0.80
N GLU A 118 -17.62 8.31 -1.06
CA GLU A 118 -17.97 9.72 -0.85
C GLU A 118 -17.89 10.07 0.64
N VAL A 119 -17.34 11.25 0.97
CA VAL A 119 -17.22 11.71 2.36
C VAL A 119 -18.60 11.84 3.01
N GLY A 120 -18.81 11.05 4.07
CA GLY A 120 -20.07 11.00 4.83
C GLY A 120 -21.03 9.90 4.40
N LYS A 121 -20.67 9.07 3.41
CA LYS A 121 -21.51 7.97 2.90
C LYS A 121 -20.95 6.58 3.23
N SER A 122 -21.79 5.58 3.05
CA SER A 122 -21.46 4.16 3.26
C SER A 122 -20.43 3.67 2.24
N SER A 123 -19.49 2.85 2.68
CA SER A 123 -18.45 2.22 1.86
C SER A 123 -18.76 0.76 1.53
N LYS A 124 -20.04 0.39 1.39
CA LYS A 124 -20.48 -1.00 1.15
C LYS A 124 -20.25 -1.37 -0.31
N VAL A 125 -19.67 -2.55 -0.57
CA VAL A 125 -19.40 -3.10 -1.91
C VAL A 125 -20.03 -4.49 -2.07
N ASP A 126 -20.46 -4.82 -3.30
CA ASP A 126 -21.24 -6.03 -3.61
C ASP A 126 -20.42 -7.33 -3.62
N VAL A 127 -19.10 -7.24 -3.80
CA VAL A 127 -18.22 -8.41 -3.83
C VAL A 127 -16.97 -8.10 -3.02
N THR A 128 -16.74 -8.88 -1.98
CA THR A 128 -15.51 -8.82 -1.19
C THR A 128 -14.56 -9.90 -1.69
N GLN A 129 -13.49 -9.53 -2.41
CA GLN A 129 -12.37 -10.45 -2.61
C GLN A 129 -11.61 -10.53 -1.28
N LYS A 130 -11.81 -11.64 -0.57
CA LYS A 130 -11.41 -11.79 0.83
C LYS A 130 -9.90 -12.06 0.99
N HIS A 131 -9.22 -12.51 -0.07
CA HIS A 131 -7.83 -12.99 -0.03
C HIS A 131 -7.07 -12.49 -1.28
N SER A 132 -6.16 -11.56 -1.07
CA SER A 132 -5.03 -11.27 -1.96
C SER A 132 -3.82 -12.03 -1.44
N ASP A 133 -2.91 -12.45 -2.33
CA ASP A 133 -1.62 -13.01 -1.92
C ASP A 133 -0.91 -12.02 -0.99
N ARG A 134 -0.72 -12.43 0.27
CA ARG A 134 -0.13 -11.60 1.31
C ARG A 134 1.19 -12.22 1.76
N LEU A 135 2.24 -11.43 1.68
CA LEU A 135 3.40 -11.65 2.54
C LEU A 135 2.98 -11.28 3.94
N THR A 136 3.30 -12.12 4.91
CA THR A 136 3.23 -11.69 6.29
C THR A 136 4.64 -11.60 6.84
N ALA A 137 4.99 -10.44 7.39
CA ALA A 137 6.27 -10.17 8.02
C ALA A 137 6.06 -10.02 9.54
N MET A 138 6.88 -10.69 10.33
CA MET A 138 6.97 -10.45 11.77
C MET A 138 8.18 -9.56 12.04
N LEU A 139 8.00 -8.49 12.81
CA LEU A 139 9.04 -7.58 13.21
C LEU A 139 9.18 -7.63 14.73
N SER A 140 10.38 -7.84 15.24
CA SER A 140 10.64 -7.75 16.67
C SER A 140 11.67 -6.66 16.98
N CYS A 141 11.41 -5.88 18.03
CA CYS A 141 12.29 -4.85 18.53
C CYS A 141 12.44 -4.93 20.05
N ARG A 142 13.66 -4.71 20.54
CA ARG A 142 13.93 -4.65 21.98
C ARG A 142 13.54 -3.29 22.55
N ALA A 143 13.05 -3.28 23.78
CA ALA A 143 12.60 -2.06 24.45
C ALA A 143 13.73 -1.07 24.78
N ASP A 144 14.99 -1.53 24.83
CA ASP A 144 16.16 -0.69 25.10
C ASP A 144 16.69 0.09 23.87
N GLY A 145 16.05 -0.08 22.71
CA GLY A 145 16.41 0.61 21.48
C GLY A 145 17.67 0.07 20.77
N THR A 146 18.31 -0.98 21.28
CA THR A 146 19.46 -1.61 20.61
C THR A 146 19.00 -2.75 19.70
N LEU A 147 19.37 -2.72 18.42
CA LEU A 147 19.12 -3.82 17.45
C LEU A 147 20.06 -5.02 17.73
N PRO A 148 19.69 -6.28 17.43
CA PRO A 148 18.86 -6.71 16.30
C PRO A 148 17.65 -7.55 16.78
N VAL A 149 16.65 -7.97 16.00
CA VAL A 149 16.69 -8.63 14.69
C VAL A 149 15.28 -8.52 14.09
N CYS A 150 15.13 -7.86 12.95
CA CYS A 150 13.96 -8.09 12.10
C CYS A 150 14.08 -9.51 11.54
N TYR A 151 13.62 -10.53 12.25
CA TYR A 151 13.41 -11.85 11.64
C TYR A 151 12.14 -11.73 10.81
N VAL A 152 12.29 -11.26 9.56
CA VAL A 152 11.19 -11.29 8.60
C VAL A 152 10.94 -12.75 8.23
N LEU A 153 10.13 -13.44 9.04
CA LEU A 153 9.61 -14.75 8.67
C LEU A 153 8.55 -14.51 7.60
N ILE A 154 8.98 -14.63 6.34
CA ILE A 154 8.09 -14.58 5.18
C ILE A 154 7.26 -15.87 5.18
N ILE A 155 5.97 -15.74 5.51
CA ILE A 155 4.98 -16.78 5.23
C ILE A 155 4.17 -16.29 4.03
N LEU A 156 4.26 -17.04 2.92
CA LEU A 156 3.34 -16.92 1.80
C LEU A 156 2.06 -17.67 2.19
N VAL A 157 0.96 -16.93 2.36
CA VAL A 157 -0.37 -17.49 2.68
C VAL A 157 -1.30 -17.28 1.49
#